data_AF-A0AAW7AM65-F1
#
_entry.id   AF-A0AAW7AM65-F1
#
_cell.length_a   1.000
_cell.length_b   1.000
_cell.length_c   1.000
_cell.angle_alpha   90.00
_cell.angle_beta   90.00
_cell.angle_gamma   90.00
#
_symmetry.space_group_name_H-M   'P 1'
#
loop_
_entity.id
_entity.type
_entity.pdbx_description
1 polymer ?
#
loop_
_entity_poly.entity_id
_entity_poly.type
_entity_poly.pdbx_seq_one_letter_code
_entity_poly.pdbx_strand_id
1 'polypeptide(L)'
;MTSPTCRMADGERFGFTVSRVRTHHQTYLDLNSRDHRLSHEAPSALTGETLLITWSFMPEFALLVASDGAWPEALSSGDTKAWCPAFMALSVIDMQAGRHALKKFGRPEFLTAEINTGLIHDNRPTISDWELFEFESVRKPTPVLLGDFAEQFGIMLHARHDAVAALHALLSAPVCFLPALFDILLTILRPDVLKAFVALFTTDLARAVDPATRDALRLLAALPGGKWIASALQDLHEWKNGRIRACLKADESYDFLGLHDQRGPGSAYHLGSRLLGEARRAVVPNHKLAVLATARDEGLYLLEWIAHHRRIGVEQFFIYTNDLTDGSEVMLQRLADAGEIVWIDNTGAAPARINMQDKAYYHALTIVPELLDYRWCLVLDLDEMVLPGAHVDYSLPPLLEAREHEGAEAVAISWRVFNSNGHLTWAPGLSSERFVETERHPLIKSVFRTGLFCGASAHHPDGKNRRVIPFLTIDGERHRDGDLGEHDINFAVRPTVNAMICHYHVRSLEEYVWKFARGENDGNGVLKIKHFRYNNPGIFNLFTTRFDAGGPKPALPLAEDVRRGIRRLSRLPGVAKAHEEIERRFAEQSRDYVEQSAAIMKEDDRIDVETRERWCALVAQWRDMRGVS
;
A
#
# COMPACT_ATOMS: atom_id res chain seq x y z
N MET A 1 -32.46 -9.51 30.02
CA MET A 1 -32.13 -9.40 31.47
C MET A 1 -30.82 -8.64 31.59
N THR A 2 -30.81 -7.50 32.28
CA THR A 2 -29.64 -6.62 32.42
C THR A 2 -28.51 -7.27 33.22
N SER A 3 -27.26 -7.08 32.75
CA SER A 3 -26.02 -7.39 33.48
C SER A 3 -25.65 -6.20 34.41
N PRO A 4 -24.60 -6.27 35.26
CA PRO A 4 -24.39 -5.33 36.38
C PRO A 4 -24.36 -3.87 35.93
N THR A 5 -24.78 -2.97 36.82
CA THR A 5 -24.73 -1.53 36.56
C THR A 5 -23.29 -1.04 36.67
N CYS A 6 -22.65 -0.79 35.54
CA CYS A 6 -21.32 -0.19 35.44
C CYS A 6 -21.42 1.32 35.69
N ARG A 7 -20.39 1.93 36.28
CA ARG A 7 -20.39 3.36 36.63
C ARG A 7 -19.49 4.16 35.68
N MET A 8 -20.01 5.27 35.18
CA MET A 8 -19.33 6.17 34.26
C MET A 8 -18.53 7.23 35.03
N ALA A 9 -17.64 7.94 34.32
CA ALA A 9 -16.79 8.96 34.92
C ALA A 9 -17.57 10.16 35.48
N ASP A 10 -18.74 10.46 34.91
CA ASP A 10 -19.71 11.47 35.39
C ASP A 10 -20.62 10.95 36.51
N GLY A 11 -20.53 9.66 36.87
CA GLY A 11 -21.31 9.02 37.90
C GLY A 11 -22.61 8.36 37.41
N GLU A 12 -22.96 8.47 36.12
CA GLU A 12 -24.10 7.76 35.53
C GLU A 12 -23.87 6.24 35.53
N ARG A 13 -24.96 5.47 35.47
CA ARG A 13 -24.91 4.01 35.43
C ARG A 13 -25.48 3.50 34.13
N PHE A 14 -24.79 2.56 33.50
CA PHE A 14 -25.31 1.83 32.35
C PHE A 14 -25.23 0.33 32.56
N GLY A 15 -26.09 -0.40 31.86
CA GLY A 15 -25.95 -1.83 31.63
C GLY A 15 -25.66 -2.13 30.16
N PHE A 16 -25.15 -3.32 29.91
CA PHE A 16 -25.04 -3.91 28.58
C PHE A 16 -25.76 -5.26 28.52
N THR A 17 -26.09 -5.70 27.31
CA THR A 17 -26.63 -7.04 27.05
C THR A 17 -25.75 -7.77 26.05
N VAL A 18 -25.70 -9.10 26.17
CA VAL A 18 -24.92 -9.98 25.31
C VAL A 18 -25.87 -11.00 24.69
N SER A 19 -25.87 -11.05 23.35
CA SER A 19 -26.79 -11.85 22.56
C SER A 19 -26.07 -12.52 21.40
N ARG A 20 -26.65 -13.57 20.84
CA ARG A 20 -26.32 -14.05 19.49
C ARG A 20 -27.26 -13.38 18.50
N VAL A 21 -26.82 -13.21 17.27
CA VAL A 21 -27.66 -12.63 16.20
C VAL A 21 -28.18 -13.76 15.34
N ARG A 22 -29.47 -14.05 15.47
CA ARG A 22 -30.16 -15.08 14.69
C ARG A 22 -30.77 -14.44 13.44
N THR A 23 -30.55 -15.04 12.29
CA THR A 23 -31.16 -14.64 11.02
C THR A 23 -32.57 -15.24 10.90
N HIS A 24 -33.37 -14.73 9.96
CA HIS A 24 -34.66 -15.31 9.61
C HIS A 24 -34.57 -16.82 9.27
N HIS A 25 -33.48 -17.22 8.60
CA HIS A 25 -33.22 -18.59 8.16
C HIS A 25 -32.75 -19.54 9.27
N GLN A 26 -32.89 -19.17 10.55
CA GLN A 26 -32.49 -20.00 11.70
C GLN A 26 -30.97 -20.30 11.75
N THR A 27 -30.18 -19.44 11.12
CA THR A 27 -28.71 -19.44 11.19
C THR A 27 -28.25 -18.27 12.06
N TYR A 28 -26.96 -18.19 12.38
CA TYR A 28 -26.39 -17.15 13.23
C TYR A 28 -25.31 -16.39 12.49
N LEU A 29 -25.22 -15.09 12.74
CA LEU A 29 -24.08 -14.31 12.24
C LEU A 29 -22.78 -14.90 12.78
N ASP A 30 -21.80 -15.00 11.89
CA ASP A 30 -20.45 -15.44 12.19
C ASP A 30 -19.45 -14.42 11.65
N LEU A 31 -18.64 -13.85 12.53
CA LEU A 31 -17.59 -12.91 12.18
C LEU A 31 -16.26 -13.65 12.26
N ASN A 32 -15.62 -13.84 11.11
CA ASN A 32 -14.34 -14.54 11.06
C ASN A 32 -13.26 -13.75 11.83
N SER A 33 -12.62 -14.42 12.79
CA SER A 33 -11.59 -13.84 13.65
C SER A 33 -10.33 -13.35 12.92
N ARG A 34 -10.04 -13.91 11.74
CA ARG A 34 -8.79 -13.68 10.99
C ARG A 34 -8.94 -12.61 9.93
N ASP A 35 -10.02 -12.69 9.15
CA ASP A 35 -10.23 -11.78 8.01
C ASP A 35 -11.40 -10.80 8.21
N HIS A 36 -12.10 -10.88 9.35
CA HIS A 36 -13.22 -10.03 9.73
C HIS A 36 -14.38 -10.04 8.71
N ARG A 37 -14.45 -11.08 7.87
CA ARG A 37 -15.59 -11.29 6.97
C ARG A 37 -16.79 -11.76 7.79
N LEU A 38 -17.94 -11.19 7.44
CA LEU A 38 -19.22 -11.54 8.04
C LEU A 38 -19.91 -12.58 7.16
N SER A 39 -20.34 -13.68 7.78
CA SER A 39 -21.14 -14.74 7.18
C SER A 39 -22.30 -15.07 8.12
N HIS A 40 -23.11 -16.06 7.75
CA HIS A 40 -24.04 -16.68 8.67
C HIS A 40 -24.07 -18.19 8.52
N GLU A 41 -24.07 -18.90 9.65
CA GLU A 41 -23.86 -20.34 9.67
C GLU A 41 -24.92 -21.05 10.51
N ALA A 42 -25.19 -22.30 10.18
CA ALA A 42 -26.00 -23.16 11.02
C ALA A 42 -25.30 -23.39 12.38
N PRO A 43 -26.03 -23.61 13.49
CA PRO A 43 -25.45 -23.83 14.81
C PRO A 43 -24.34 -24.89 14.86
N SER A 44 -24.47 -25.96 14.06
CA SER A 44 -23.53 -27.06 13.99
C SER A 44 -22.27 -26.77 13.17
N ALA A 45 -22.27 -25.70 12.37
CA ALA A 45 -21.17 -25.31 11.47
C ALA A 45 -20.28 -24.21 12.07
N LEU A 46 -20.71 -23.57 13.16
CA LEU A 46 -19.93 -22.54 13.85
C LEU A 46 -18.67 -23.13 14.48
N THR A 47 -17.53 -22.56 14.12
CA THR A 47 -16.22 -22.99 14.63
C THR A 47 -15.73 -22.15 15.81
N GLY A 48 -16.36 -21.00 16.06
CA GLY A 48 -16.09 -20.09 17.16
C GLY A 48 -17.38 -19.51 17.75
N GLU A 49 -17.24 -18.42 18.52
CA GLU A 49 -18.38 -17.72 19.11
C GLU A 49 -18.40 -16.26 18.68
N THR A 50 -19.48 -15.88 17.99
CA THR A 50 -19.78 -14.50 17.61
C THR A 50 -20.92 -13.97 18.48
N LEU A 51 -20.66 -12.88 19.21
CA LEU A 51 -21.57 -12.26 20.16
C LEU A 51 -21.84 -10.80 19.80
N LEU A 52 -23.06 -10.35 20.07
CA LEU A 52 -23.48 -8.97 19.95
C LEU A 52 -23.59 -8.35 21.34
N ILE A 53 -22.91 -7.23 21.54
CA ILE A 53 -23.01 -6.42 22.75
C ILE A 53 -23.81 -5.15 22.41
N THR A 54 -24.80 -4.83 23.24
CA THR A 54 -25.56 -3.56 23.16
C THR A 54 -25.52 -2.85 24.50
N TRP A 55 -25.59 -1.51 24.48
CA TRP A 55 -25.54 -0.68 25.69
C TRP A 55 -26.85 0.06 25.89
N SER A 56 -27.34 0.06 27.13
CA SER A 56 -28.64 0.66 27.49
C SER A 56 -28.76 2.16 27.20
N PHE A 57 -27.65 2.90 27.20
CA PHE A 57 -27.65 4.34 26.89
C PHE A 57 -27.60 4.66 25.39
N MET A 58 -27.30 3.65 24.55
CA MET A 58 -27.21 3.79 23.09
C MET A 58 -27.75 2.53 22.40
N PRO A 59 -29.06 2.25 22.51
CA PRO A 59 -29.66 1.01 21.99
C PRO A 59 -29.59 0.89 20.46
N GLU A 60 -29.38 1.99 19.74
CA GLU A 60 -29.17 2.03 18.28
C GLU A 60 -27.74 1.62 17.86
N PHE A 61 -26.86 1.36 18.81
CA PHE A 61 -25.50 0.88 18.57
C PHE A 61 -25.31 -0.54 19.10
N ALA A 62 -24.59 -1.35 18.32
CA ALA A 62 -24.11 -2.63 18.79
C ALA A 62 -22.69 -2.90 18.32
N LEU A 63 -21.98 -3.72 19.09
CA LEU A 63 -20.67 -4.24 18.73
C LEU A 63 -20.78 -5.75 18.57
N LEU A 64 -20.51 -6.22 17.36
CA LEU A 64 -20.27 -7.64 17.13
C LEU A 64 -18.82 -7.93 17.51
N VAL A 65 -18.59 -8.99 18.28
CA VAL A 65 -17.27 -9.47 18.70
C VAL A 65 -17.18 -10.98 18.48
N ALA A 66 -16.02 -11.46 18.02
CA ALA A 66 -15.83 -12.87 17.73
C ALA A 66 -14.56 -13.45 18.35
N SER A 67 -14.65 -14.72 18.71
CA SER A 67 -13.57 -15.53 19.28
C SER A 67 -13.47 -16.87 18.55
N ASP A 68 -12.24 -17.33 18.28
CA ASP A 68 -11.92 -18.64 17.68
C ASP A 68 -12.22 -19.85 18.59
N GLY A 69 -12.68 -19.60 19.80
CA GLY A 69 -13.04 -20.61 20.79
C GLY A 69 -13.79 -19.97 21.95
N ALA A 70 -13.89 -20.70 23.07
CA ALA A 70 -14.51 -20.18 24.28
C ALA A 70 -13.82 -18.89 24.75
N TRP A 71 -14.60 -17.89 25.17
CA TRP A 71 -14.06 -16.65 25.69
C TRP A 71 -13.20 -16.90 26.94
N PRO A 72 -12.06 -16.21 27.09
CA PRO A 72 -11.21 -16.40 28.26
C PRO A 72 -11.93 -15.92 29.54
N GLU A 73 -11.81 -16.69 30.62
CA GLU A 73 -12.29 -16.28 31.96
C GLU A 73 -11.34 -15.29 32.64
N ALA A 74 -10.08 -15.26 32.24
CA ALA A 74 -9.10 -14.28 32.66
C ALA A 74 -8.01 -14.18 31.58
N LEU A 75 -7.29 -13.07 31.56
CA LEU A 75 -6.02 -13.01 30.83
C LEU A 75 -5.01 -13.92 31.55
N SER A 76 -4.36 -14.82 30.80
CA SER A 76 -3.26 -15.63 31.31
C SER A 76 -2.21 -14.71 31.95
N SER A 77 -1.93 -14.89 33.25
CA SER A 77 -0.85 -14.15 33.91
C SER A 77 0.47 -14.51 33.23
N GLY A 78 1.01 -13.59 32.42
CA GLY A 78 2.25 -13.79 31.66
C GLY A 78 2.08 -13.80 30.13
N ASP A 79 0.86 -13.76 29.60
CA ASP A 79 0.66 -13.55 28.16
C ASP A 79 0.91 -12.08 27.81
N THR A 80 1.99 -11.82 27.10
CA THR A 80 2.34 -10.49 26.56
C THR A 80 1.57 -10.17 25.28
N LYS A 81 0.74 -11.10 24.79
CA LYS A 81 -0.02 -10.96 23.56
C LYS A 81 -1.27 -10.13 23.82
N ALA A 82 -1.37 -8.98 23.16
CA ALA A 82 -2.55 -8.13 23.24
C ALA A 82 -3.82 -8.89 22.85
N TRP A 83 -4.91 -8.66 23.59
CA TRP A 83 -6.21 -9.24 23.26
C TRP A 83 -6.85 -8.43 22.14
N CYS A 84 -6.93 -9.02 20.96
CA CYS A 84 -7.50 -8.37 19.76
C CYS A 84 -8.45 -9.32 19.05
N PRO A 85 -9.69 -9.49 19.55
CA PRO A 85 -10.72 -10.24 18.83
C PRO A 85 -11.11 -9.52 17.54
N ALA A 86 -11.77 -10.23 16.62
CA ALA A 86 -12.45 -9.54 15.53
C ALA A 86 -13.67 -8.80 16.07
N PHE A 87 -13.90 -7.59 15.55
CA PHE A 87 -15.05 -6.77 15.93
C PHE A 87 -15.65 -6.04 14.72
N MET A 88 -16.95 -5.74 14.82
CA MET A 88 -17.68 -4.95 13.85
C MET A 88 -18.70 -4.05 14.56
N ALA A 89 -18.58 -2.73 14.37
CA ALA A 89 -19.59 -1.79 14.83
C ALA A 89 -20.81 -1.80 13.91
N LEU A 90 -22.00 -1.86 14.51
CA LEU A 90 -23.28 -1.94 13.82
C LEU A 90 -24.21 -0.82 14.28
N SER A 91 -25.01 -0.32 13.35
CA SER A 91 -26.23 0.43 13.66
C SER A 91 -27.40 -0.54 13.75
N VAL A 92 -28.18 -0.42 14.83
CA VAL A 92 -29.36 -1.24 15.13
C VAL A 92 -30.60 -0.39 14.94
N ILE A 93 -31.56 -0.91 14.19
CA ILE A 93 -32.85 -0.27 13.96
C ILE A 93 -33.92 -1.24 14.46
N ASP A 94 -34.66 -0.84 15.49
CA ASP A 94 -35.76 -1.62 16.05
C ASP A 94 -36.94 -1.63 15.08
N MET A 95 -37.30 -2.81 14.60
CA MET A 95 -38.42 -3.06 13.68
C MET A 95 -39.65 -3.63 14.41
N GLN A 96 -39.67 -3.52 15.75
CA GLN A 96 -40.66 -4.04 16.68
C GLN A 96 -40.66 -5.57 16.79
N ALA A 97 -41.35 -6.07 17.83
CA ALA A 97 -41.50 -7.49 18.12
C ALA A 97 -40.16 -8.27 18.25
N GLY A 98 -39.09 -7.60 18.70
CA GLY A 98 -37.76 -8.20 18.88
C GLY A 98 -36.98 -8.44 17.58
N ARG A 99 -37.48 -7.92 16.45
CA ARG A 99 -36.82 -7.98 15.14
C ARG A 99 -36.09 -6.67 14.87
N HIS A 100 -34.92 -6.76 14.28
CA HIS A 100 -34.01 -5.64 14.07
C HIS A 100 -33.48 -5.63 12.64
N ALA A 101 -33.35 -4.44 12.07
CA ALA A 101 -32.55 -4.23 10.89
C ALA A 101 -31.15 -3.80 11.29
N LEU A 102 -30.12 -4.35 10.63
CA LEU A 102 -28.71 -4.06 10.94
C LEU A 102 -28.04 -3.37 9.78
N LYS A 103 -27.15 -2.42 10.10
CA LYS A 103 -26.24 -1.77 9.14
C LYS A 103 -24.84 -1.79 9.71
N LYS A 104 -23.81 -1.76 8.84
CA LYS A 104 -22.47 -1.37 9.32
C LYS A 104 -22.55 0.05 9.87
N PHE A 105 -21.92 0.31 11.01
CA PHE A 105 -22.01 1.62 11.65
C PHE A 105 -21.53 2.74 10.71
N GLY A 106 -22.31 3.80 10.57
CA GLY A 106 -22.02 4.93 9.68
C GLY A 106 -22.25 4.65 8.19
N ARG A 107 -22.78 3.46 7.82
CA ARG A 107 -23.15 3.12 6.44
C ARG A 107 -24.67 3.19 6.25
N PRO A 108 -25.15 3.66 5.08
CA PRO A 108 -26.58 3.72 4.81
C PRO A 108 -27.20 2.36 4.47
N GLU A 109 -26.41 1.40 3.99
CA GLU A 109 -26.86 0.10 3.51
C GLU A 109 -27.12 -0.91 4.64
N PHE A 110 -28.15 -1.74 4.45
CA PHE A 110 -28.54 -2.82 5.34
C PHE A 110 -27.75 -4.11 5.08
N LEU A 111 -27.59 -4.89 6.15
CA LEU A 111 -27.14 -6.26 6.09
C LEU A 111 -28.28 -7.19 5.70
N THR A 112 -28.00 -8.21 4.89
CA THR A 112 -28.94 -9.30 4.58
C THR A 112 -28.25 -10.65 4.63
N ALA A 113 -28.91 -11.64 5.25
CA ALA A 113 -28.53 -13.05 5.18
C ALA A 113 -29.13 -13.69 3.94
N GLU A 114 -28.28 -14.06 2.99
CA GLU A 114 -28.72 -14.72 1.77
C GLU A 114 -29.07 -16.18 2.04
N ILE A 115 -30.22 -16.61 1.52
CA ILE A 115 -30.73 -17.94 1.77
C ILE A 115 -29.79 -19.01 1.16
N ASN A 116 -29.40 -20.00 1.97
CA ASN A 116 -28.60 -21.17 1.56
C ASN A 116 -27.20 -20.92 0.98
N THR A 117 -26.62 -19.72 1.11
CA THR A 117 -25.24 -19.45 0.66
C THR A 117 -24.25 -19.22 1.80
N GLY A 118 -24.76 -18.90 3.00
CA GLY A 118 -23.93 -18.49 4.14
C GLY A 118 -23.39 -17.05 4.02
N LEU A 119 -23.76 -16.32 2.96
CA LEU A 119 -23.26 -14.98 2.69
C LEU A 119 -24.10 -13.90 3.37
N ILE A 120 -23.39 -12.93 3.96
CA ILE A 120 -24.00 -11.67 4.39
C ILE A 120 -23.64 -10.58 3.39
N HIS A 121 -24.65 -10.03 2.70
CA HIS A 121 -24.47 -8.85 1.86
C HIS A 121 -24.66 -7.58 2.68
N ASP A 122 -23.93 -6.53 2.37
CA ASP A 122 -23.91 -5.25 3.08
C ASP A 122 -24.22 -4.06 2.17
N ASN A 123 -24.92 -4.31 1.06
CA ASN A 123 -25.19 -3.34 0.00
C ASN A 123 -26.70 -3.11 -0.24
N ARG A 124 -27.57 -3.55 0.68
CA ARG A 124 -29.02 -3.44 0.52
C ARG A 124 -29.50 -2.01 0.80
N PRO A 125 -30.14 -1.31 -0.16
CA PRO A 125 -30.67 0.03 0.09
C PRO A 125 -31.97 0.02 0.92
N THR A 126 -32.70 -1.09 0.88
CA THR A 126 -33.98 -1.31 1.56
C THR A 126 -33.98 -2.70 2.18
N ILE A 127 -34.80 -2.92 3.19
CA ILE A 127 -34.88 -4.20 3.91
C ILE A 127 -36.30 -4.76 3.89
N SER A 128 -36.42 -6.07 3.77
CA SER A 128 -37.65 -6.85 3.83
C SER A 128 -37.77 -7.60 5.15
N ASP A 129 -38.98 -8.06 5.51
CA ASP A 129 -39.22 -8.81 6.75
C ASP A 129 -38.36 -10.07 6.93
N TRP A 130 -38.02 -10.75 5.83
CA TRP A 130 -37.16 -11.95 5.83
C TRP A 130 -35.67 -11.63 5.97
N GLU A 131 -35.28 -10.35 5.85
CA GLU A 131 -33.90 -9.87 6.01
C GLU A 131 -33.64 -9.38 7.45
N LEU A 132 -34.65 -9.41 8.33
CA LEU A 132 -34.54 -8.97 9.73
C LEU A 132 -33.82 -10.00 10.61
N PHE A 133 -33.19 -9.49 11.67
CA PHE A 133 -32.42 -10.25 12.64
C PHE A 133 -33.09 -10.24 14.01
N GLU A 134 -32.88 -11.30 14.79
CA GLU A 134 -33.35 -11.42 16.16
C GLU A 134 -32.17 -11.57 17.13
N PHE A 135 -32.27 -10.92 18.29
CA PHE A 135 -31.24 -10.99 19.32
C PHE A 135 -31.61 -12.04 20.34
N GLU A 136 -30.89 -13.16 20.32
CA GLU A 136 -31.08 -14.25 21.26
C GLU A 136 -30.12 -14.10 22.45
N SER A 137 -30.66 -13.81 23.63
CA SER A 137 -29.85 -13.63 24.83
C SER A 137 -29.06 -14.90 25.17
N VAL A 138 -27.75 -14.74 25.40
CA VAL A 138 -26.92 -15.85 25.89
C VAL A 138 -27.24 -16.12 27.37
N ARG A 139 -27.34 -17.40 27.77
CA ARG A 139 -27.54 -17.76 29.19
C ARG A 139 -26.27 -17.44 29.99
N LYS A 140 -26.45 -16.84 31.17
CA LYS A 140 -25.39 -16.42 32.12
C LYS A 140 -24.61 -17.61 32.71
N PRO A 141 -23.35 -17.41 33.16
CA PRO A 141 -22.63 -16.13 33.28
C PRO A 141 -21.96 -15.68 31.97
N THR A 142 -21.92 -14.36 31.75
CA THR A 142 -21.06 -13.76 30.73
C THR A 142 -19.60 -14.01 31.13
N PRO A 143 -18.72 -14.43 30.20
CA PRO A 143 -17.30 -14.58 30.47
C PRO A 143 -16.72 -13.29 31.07
N VAL A 144 -15.91 -13.40 32.13
CA VAL A 144 -15.46 -12.22 32.90
C VAL A 144 -14.73 -11.21 32.02
N LEU A 145 -13.79 -11.67 31.18
CA LEU A 145 -13.03 -10.80 30.28
C LEU A 145 -13.92 -10.05 29.30
N LEU A 146 -14.96 -10.70 28.77
CA LEU A 146 -15.93 -10.08 27.88
C LEU A 146 -16.77 -9.02 28.61
N GLY A 147 -17.13 -9.29 29.87
CA GLY A 147 -17.81 -8.32 30.72
C GLY A 147 -16.96 -7.08 31.00
N ASP A 148 -15.70 -7.28 31.37
CA ASP A 148 -14.74 -6.20 31.61
C ASP A 148 -14.53 -5.37 30.34
N PHE A 149 -14.36 -6.02 29.19
CA PHE A 149 -14.25 -5.31 27.92
C PHE A 149 -15.52 -4.53 27.58
N ALA A 150 -16.71 -5.10 27.75
CA ALA A 150 -17.97 -4.42 27.48
C ALA A 150 -18.17 -3.17 28.36
N GLU A 151 -17.70 -3.22 29.62
CA GLU A 151 -17.67 -2.07 30.51
C GLU A 151 -16.72 -0.98 30.00
N GLN A 152 -15.46 -1.34 29.71
CA GLN A 152 -14.46 -0.37 29.21
C GLN A 152 -14.86 0.24 27.87
N PHE A 153 -15.42 -0.57 26.96
CA PHE A 153 -15.98 -0.10 25.70
C PHE A 153 -17.14 0.86 25.95
N GLY A 154 -18.04 0.58 26.89
CA GLY A 154 -19.15 1.46 27.23
C GLY A 154 -18.69 2.84 27.71
N ILE A 155 -17.67 2.89 28.56
CA ILE A 155 -17.04 4.14 29.04
C ILE A 155 -16.47 4.94 27.86
N MET A 156 -15.71 4.28 26.98
CA MET A 156 -15.15 4.89 25.77
C MET A 156 -16.25 5.35 24.80
N LEU A 157 -17.29 4.54 24.60
CA LEU A 157 -18.42 4.84 23.73
C LEU A 157 -19.17 6.08 24.20
N HIS A 158 -19.39 6.26 25.51
CA HIS A 158 -19.97 7.50 26.05
C HIS A 158 -19.09 8.72 25.79
N ALA A 159 -17.78 8.57 25.98
CA ALA A 159 -16.80 9.64 25.80
C ALA A 159 -16.58 10.05 24.32
N ARG A 160 -17.09 9.29 23.34
CA ARG A 160 -16.85 9.46 21.89
C ARG A 160 -17.24 10.83 21.31
N HIS A 161 -17.96 11.65 22.06
CA HIS A 161 -18.41 12.97 21.62
C HIS A 161 -17.37 14.07 21.85
N ASP A 162 -16.33 13.81 22.65
CA ASP A 162 -15.24 14.74 22.94
C ASP A 162 -13.88 14.05 22.80
N ALA A 163 -12.96 14.72 22.10
CA ALA A 163 -11.65 14.16 21.79
C ALA A 163 -10.80 13.88 23.03
N VAL A 164 -10.80 14.79 24.00
CA VAL A 164 -10.00 14.66 25.22
C VAL A 164 -10.62 13.62 26.14
N ALA A 165 -11.95 13.63 26.29
CA ALA A 165 -12.66 12.61 27.06
C ALA A 165 -12.42 11.20 26.48
N ALA A 166 -12.46 11.04 25.16
CA ALA A 166 -12.18 9.76 24.51
C ALA A 166 -10.73 9.30 24.74
N LEU A 167 -9.74 10.21 24.69
CA LEU A 167 -8.35 9.91 25.03
C LEU A 167 -8.22 9.46 26.50
N HIS A 168 -8.89 10.14 27.43
CA HIS A 168 -8.88 9.78 28.86
C HIS A 168 -9.57 8.45 29.15
N ALA A 169 -10.65 8.14 28.44
CA ALA A 169 -11.31 6.85 28.52
C ALA A 169 -10.38 5.71 28.07
N LEU A 170 -9.63 5.91 26.97
CA LEU A 170 -8.60 4.96 26.54
C LEU A 170 -7.51 4.81 27.60
N LEU A 171 -6.93 5.90 28.10
CA LEU A 171 -5.86 5.85 29.11
C LEU A 171 -6.25 5.19 30.43
N SER A 172 -7.55 5.16 30.74
CA SER A 172 -8.10 4.51 31.93
C SER A 172 -8.35 3.01 31.72
N ALA A 173 -8.37 2.54 30.47
CA ALA A 173 -8.61 1.16 30.13
C ALA A 173 -7.36 0.28 30.38
N PRO A 174 -7.55 -1.00 30.73
CA PRO A 174 -6.46 -1.99 30.77
C PRO A 174 -5.68 -2.04 29.45
N VAL A 175 -4.35 -2.09 29.54
CA VAL A 175 -3.44 -2.06 28.38
C VAL A 175 -3.76 -3.15 27.34
N CYS A 176 -4.21 -4.33 27.80
CA CYS A 176 -4.60 -5.44 26.94
C CYS A 176 -5.77 -5.12 25.99
N PHE A 177 -6.64 -4.17 26.33
CA PHE A 177 -7.78 -3.77 25.53
C PHE A 177 -7.49 -2.58 24.60
N LEU A 178 -6.40 -1.85 24.83
CA LEU A 178 -6.09 -0.63 24.09
C LEU A 178 -6.06 -0.82 22.57
N PRO A 179 -5.45 -1.88 21.99
CA PRO A 179 -5.45 -2.07 20.54
C PRO A 179 -6.86 -2.13 19.94
N ALA A 180 -7.75 -2.92 20.53
CA ALA A 180 -9.12 -3.09 20.06
C ALA A 180 -9.94 -1.81 20.27
N LEU A 181 -9.87 -1.21 21.47
CA LEU A 181 -10.58 0.03 21.80
C LEU A 181 -10.12 1.20 20.92
N PHE A 182 -8.82 1.32 20.66
CA PHE A 182 -8.27 2.37 19.81
C PHE A 182 -8.73 2.24 18.36
N ASP A 183 -8.65 1.03 17.77
CA ASP A 183 -9.05 0.81 16.37
C ASP A 183 -10.55 1.08 16.14
N ILE A 184 -11.39 0.59 17.05
CA ILE A 184 -12.84 0.78 16.95
C ILE A 184 -13.24 2.23 17.25
N LEU A 185 -12.57 2.91 18.18
CA LEU A 185 -12.80 4.34 18.46
C LEU A 185 -12.66 5.16 17.18
N LEU A 186 -11.55 4.99 16.45
CA LEU A 186 -11.31 5.69 15.18
C LEU A 186 -12.36 5.39 14.10
N THR A 187 -13.20 4.37 14.28
CA THR A 187 -14.31 4.03 13.37
C THR A 187 -15.61 4.72 13.77
N ILE A 188 -15.86 4.89 15.08
CA ILE A 188 -17.15 5.34 15.61
C ILE A 188 -17.18 6.84 15.95
N LEU A 189 -16.03 7.51 16.01
CA LEU A 189 -15.96 8.96 16.18
C LEU A 189 -16.64 9.67 15.01
N ARG A 190 -17.44 10.69 15.31
CA ARG A 190 -17.97 11.59 14.28
C ARG A 190 -16.82 12.34 13.59
N PRO A 191 -16.96 12.76 12.31
CA PRO A 191 -15.87 13.39 11.57
C PRO A 191 -15.23 14.61 12.24
N ASP A 192 -16.04 15.46 12.89
CA ASP A 192 -15.59 16.62 13.65
C ASP A 192 -14.74 16.24 14.87
N VAL A 193 -15.20 15.23 15.62
CA VAL A 193 -14.51 14.75 16.82
C VAL A 193 -13.27 13.94 16.45
N LEU A 194 -13.31 13.14 15.39
CA LEU A 194 -12.16 12.41 14.85
C LEU A 194 -11.04 13.38 14.47
N LYS A 195 -11.37 14.47 13.78
CA LYS A 195 -10.40 15.52 13.45
C LYS A 195 -9.79 16.13 14.70
N ALA A 196 -10.59 16.44 15.72
CA ALA A 196 -10.10 16.97 16.99
C ALA A 196 -9.24 15.95 17.75
N PHE A 197 -9.62 14.68 17.75
CA PHE A 197 -8.88 13.58 18.37
C PHE A 197 -7.51 13.40 17.72
N VAL A 198 -7.46 13.33 16.39
CA VAL A 198 -6.20 13.24 15.63
C VAL A 198 -5.32 14.46 15.87
N ALA A 199 -5.91 15.66 16.02
CA ALA A 199 -5.16 16.89 16.29
C ALA A 199 -4.32 16.79 17.58
N LEU A 200 -4.79 16.04 18.59
CA LEU A 200 -4.04 15.79 19.84
C LEU A 200 -2.69 15.10 19.60
N PHE A 201 -2.54 14.40 18.49
CA PHE A 201 -1.34 13.63 18.13
C PHE A 201 -0.43 14.34 17.11
N THR A 202 -0.88 15.45 16.52
CA THR A 202 -0.15 16.18 15.46
C THR A 202 0.51 17.48 15.94
N THR A 203 0.73 17.55 17.26
CA THR A 203 1.45 18.63 17.95
C THR A 203 2.95 18.35 18.01
N ASP A 204 3.71 19.23 18.66
CA ASP A 204 5.13 18.99 18.96
C ASP A 204 5.26 17.95 20.07
N LEU A 205 5.21 16.68 19.68
CA LEU A 205 5.32 15.54 20.59
C LEU A 205 6.69 15.51 21.30
N ALA A 206 7.74 16.04 20.67
CA ALA A 206 9.07 16.09 21.29
C ALA A 206 9.13 17.05 22.50
N ARG A 207 8.33 18.13 22.49
CA ARG A 207 8.27 19.09 23.60
C ARG A 207 7.17 18.79 24.62
N ALA A 208 6.04 18.23 24.18
CA ALA A 208 4.92 17.78 25.02
C ALA A 208 4.55 18.76 26.17
N VAL A 209 4.34 20.03 25.83
CA VAL A 209 4.19 21.10 26.82
C VAL A 209 2.82 21.06 27.50
N ASP A 210 1.76 20.80 26.75
CA ASP A 210 0.39 20.78 27.26
C ASP A 210 -0.03 19.38 27.78
N PRO A 211 -1.00 19.30 28.71
CA PRO A 211 -1.46 18.03 29.27
C PRO A 211 -1.97 17.03 28.23
N ALA A 212 -2.68 17.49 27.19
CA ALA A 212 -3.29 16.60 26.21
C ALA A 212 -2.22 15.94 25.32
N THR A 213 -1.18 16.68 24.94
CA THR A 213 -0.03 16.10 24.21
C THR A 213 0.71 15.06 25.06
N ARG A 214 0.87 15.29 26.37
CA ARG A 214 1.47 14.27 27.27
C ARG A 214 0.61 13.01 27.37
N ASP A 215 -0.70 13.18 27.44
CA ASP A 215 -1.64 12.05 27.47
C ASP A 215 -1.65 11.29 26.14
N ALA A 216 -1.54 11.98 25.00
CA ALA A 216 -1.38 11.36 23.69
C ALA A 216 -0.10 10.51 23.62
N LEU A 217 1.03 11.02 24.10
CA LEU A 217 2.28 10.26 24.20
C LEU A 217 2.15 9.02 25.10
N ARG A 218 1.46 9.14 26.24
CA ARG A 218 1.22 8.00 27.14
C ARG A 218 0.39 6.91 26.47
N LEU A 219 -0.63 7.29 25.70
CA LEU A 219 -1.43 6.33 24.94
C LEU A 219 -0.57 5.65 23.86
N LEU A 220 0.20 6.43 23.09
CA LEU A 220 1.09 5.87 22.07
C LEU A 220 2.08 4.90 22.70
N ALA A 221 2.72 5.24 23.82
CA ALA A 221 3.66 4.36 24.52
C ALA A 221 3.03 3.03 24.99
N ALA A 222 1.72 2.99 25.19
CA ALA A 222 0.98 1.79 25.58
C ALA A 222 0.47 0.95 24.39
N LEU A 223 0.49 1.49 23.16
CA LEU A 223 0.05 0.79 21.95
C LEU A 223 1.18 0.00 21.29
N PRO A 224 0.87 -1.16 20.65
CA PRO A 224 1.81 -1.85 19.78
C PRO A 224 2.34 -0.92 18.68
N GLY A 225 3.66 -0.82 18.54
CA GLY A 225 4.28 0.08 17.56
C GLY A 225 4.26 1.57 17.92
N GLY A 226 3.82 1.95 19.12
CA GLY A 226 3.71 3.35 19.56
C GLY A 226 4.89 4.26 19.23
N LYS A 227 6.12 3.73 19.36
CA LYS A 227 7.36 4.47 19.09
C LYS A 227 7.45 4.95 17.63
N TRP A 228 7.17 4.08 16.66
CA TRP A 228 7.26 4.47 15.24
C TRP A 228 6.10 5.39 14.85
N ILE A 229 4.92 5.19 15.45
CA ILE A 229 3.75 6.05 15.25
C ILE A 229 4.05 7.48 15.74
N ALA A 230 4.58 7.61 16.96
CA ALA A 230 4.99 8.90 17.53
C ALA A 230 6.06 9.58 16.67
N SER A 231 7.05 8.82 16.18
CA SER A 231 8.09 9.35 15.29
C SER A 231 7.51 9.89 13.98
N ALA A 232 6.61 9.15 13.33
CA ALA A 232 5.99 9.57 12.08
C ALA A 232 5.08 10.82 12.26
N LEU A 233 4.38 10.91 13.40
CA LEU A 233 3.58 12.08 13.75
C LEU A 233 4.45 13.30 14.05
N GLN A 234 5.58 13.12 14.72
CA GLN A 234 6.55 14.19 14.94
C GLN A 234 7.13 14.68 13.61
N ASP A 235 7.51 13.77 12.70
CA ASP A 235 7.98 14.14 11.36
C ASP A 235 6.92 14.95 10.60
N LEU A 236 5.65 14.54 10.67
CA LEU A 236 4.54 15.28 10.08
C LEU A 236 4.38 16.67 10.69
N HIS A 237 4.54 16.81 12.02
CA HIS A 237 4.50 18.10 12.70
C HIS A 237 5.64 19.01 12.26
N GLU A 238 6.87 18.52 12.25
CA GLU A 238 8.05 19.30 11.87
C GLU A 238 8.00 19.73 10.40
N TRP A 239 7.54 18.85 9.51
CA TRP A 239 7.35 19.18 8.10
C TRP A 239 6.31 20.29 7.91
N LYS A 240 5.15 20.20 8.60
CA LYS A 240 4.15 21.29 8.60
C LYS A 240 4.70 22.61 9.12
N ASN A 241 5.76 22.58 9.93
CA ASN A 241 6.46 23.75 10.46
C ASN A 241 7.75 24.09 9.69
N GLY A 242 7.90 23.60 8.45
CA GLY A 242 8.92 24.03 7.50
C GLY A 242 10.18 23.17 7.44
N ARG A 243 10.25 22.05 8.18
CA ARG A 243 11.37 21.10 8.04
C ARG A 243 11.22 20.31 6.72
N ILE A 244 12.15 20.50 5.79
CA ILE A 244 12.19 19.75 4.52
C ILE A 244 13.46 18.88 4.50
N ARG A 245 13.32 17.61 4.12
CA ARG A 245 14.45 16.67 4.00
C ARG A 245 14.61 16.23 2.54
N ALA A 246 15.81 16.40 1.99
CA ALA A 246 16.16 15.92 0.66
C ALA A 246 16.73 14.49 0.67
N CYS A 247 17.32 14.07 1.80
CA CYS A 247 17.84 12.72 2.00
C CYS A 247 17.25 12.13 3.28
N LEU A 248 16.70 10.91 3.19
CA LEU A 248 16.13 10.16 4.30
C LEU A 248 16.69 8.74 4.32
N LYS A 249 16.40 8.01 5.40
CA LYS A 249 16.74 6.59 5.54
C LYS A 249 15.53 5.81 6.04
N ALA A 250 15.25 4.70 5.38
CA ALA A 250 14.31 3.67 5.83
C ALA A 250 15.14 2.47 6.35
N ASP A 251 15.72 2.61 7.54
CA ASP A 251 16.60 1.60 8.13
C ASP A 251 15.85 0.34 8.60
N GLU A 252 16.55 -0.55 9.31
CA GLU A 252 16.04 -1.81 9.85
C GLU A 252 14.83 -1.64 10.79
N SER A 253 14.66 -0.46 11.41
CA SER A 253 13.52 -0.20 12.30
C SER A 253 12.18 -0.17 11.56
N TYR A 254 12.22 -0.04 10.22
CA TYR A 254 11.05 -0.03 9.34
C TYR A 254 10.86 -1.33 8.55
N ASP A 255 11.65 -2.37 8.81
CA ASP A 255 11.58 -3.65 8.09
C ASP A 255 10.21 -4.33 8.19
N PHE A 256 9.50 -4.11 9.30
CA PHE A 256 8.14 -4.62 9.51
C PHE A 256 7.14 -4.16 8.42
N LEU A 257 7.41 -3.05 7.73
CA LEU A 257 6.58 -2.57 6.63
C LEU A 257 6.64 -3.48 5.40
N GLY A 258 7.74 -4.21 5.21
CA GLY A 258 7.88 -5.18 4.12
C GLY A 258 7.40 -6.60 4.47
N LEU A 259 6.78 -6.79 5.65
CA LEU A 259 6.21 -8.07 6.09
C LEU A 259 4.69 -8.06 5.92
N HIS A 260 4.15 -8.92 5.04
CA HIS A 260 2.71 -8.96 4.73
C HIS A 260 1.83 -9.40 5.91
N ASP A 261 2.32 -10.32 6.74
CA ASP A 261 1.61 -10.89 7.90
C ASP A 261 1.45 -9.88 9.04
N GLN A 262 2.24 -8.81 9.05
CA GLN A 262 2.23 -7.78 10.09
C GLN A 262 1.25 -6.63 9.82
N ARG A 263 0.35 -6.76 8.83
CA ARG A 263 -0.55 -5.67 8.38
C ARG A 263 -2.02 -5.82 8.80
N GLY A 264 -2.40 -6.95 9.37
CA GLY A 264 -3.79 -7.24 9.74
C GLY A 264 -4.33 -6.41 10.92
N PRO A 265 -5.64 -6.44 11.19
CA PRO A 265 -6.25 -5.76 12.34
C PRO A 265 -5.52 -6.06 13.66
N GLY A 266 -5.40 -5.05 14.52
CA GLY A 266 -4.69 -5.16 15.81
C GLY A 266 -3.16 -5.15 15.74
N SER A 267 -2.57 -5.32 14.55
CA SER A 267 -1.11 -5.20 14.39
C SER A 267 -0.60 -3.78 14.65
N ALA A 268 0.68 -3.68 14.98
CA ALA A 268 1.37 -2.40 15.15
C ALA A 268 1.24 -1.50 13.91
N TYR A 269 1.37 -2.07 12.71
CA TYR A 269 1.19 -1.33 11.46
C TYR A 269 -0.26 -0.86 11.29
N HIS A 270 -1.26 -1.74 11.48
CA HIS A 270 -2.66 -1.40 11.28
C HIS A 270 -3.08 -0.22 12.15
N LEU A 271 -2.82 -0.26 13.46
CA LEU A 271 -3.17 0.81 14.38
C LEU A 271 -2.51 2.14 14.01
N GLY A 272 -1.21 2.09 13.67
CA GLY A 272 -0.49 3.28 13.22
C GLY A 272 -1.03 3.84 11.91
N SER A 273 -1.28 2.98 10.92
CA SER A 273 -1.84 3.36 9.62
C SER A 273 -3.24 3.96 9.74
N ARG A 274 -4.04 3.53 10.73
CA ARG A 274 -5.34 4.14 11.05
C ARG A 274 -5.18 5.58 11.49
N LEU A 275 -4.37 5.82 12.53
CA LEU A 275 -4.17 7.17 13.08
C LEU A 275 -3.47 8.10 12.09
N LEU A 276 -2.36 7.64 11.51
CA LEU A 276 -1.59 8.39 10.52
C LEU A 276 -2.43 8.64 9.26
N GLY A 277 -3.24 7.67 8.83
CA GLY A 277 -4.15 7.85 7.70
C GLY A 277 -5.10 9.03 7.90
N GLU A 278 -5.72 9.17 9.07
CA GLU A 278 -6.58 10.32 9.36
C GLU A 278 -5.78 11.63 9.46
N ALA A 279 -4.58 11.60 10.06
CA ALA A 279 -3.70 12.77 10.14
C ALA A 279 -3.25 13.26 8.75
N ARG A 280 -2.97 12.31 7.84
CA ARG A 280 -2.55 12.53 6.46
C ARG A 280 -3.70 13.04 5.59
N ARG A 281 -4.92 12.53 5.75
CA ARG A 281 -6.13 12.99 5.04
C ARG A 281 -6.44 14.47 5.28
N ALA A 282 -6.05 15.01 6.44
CA ALA A 282 -6.24 16.42 6.76
C ALA A 282 -5.25 17.37 6.07
N VAL A 283 -4.21 16.84 5.40
CA VAL A 283 -3.23 17.66 4.68
C VAL A 283 -3.81 18.10 3.34
N VAL A 284 -3.73 19.41 3.07
CA VAL A 284 -4.06 19.98 1.76
C VAL A 284 -2.75 20.06 0.95
N PRO A 285 -2.65 19.37 -0.20
CA PRO A 285 -1.46 19.40 -1.03
C PRO A 285 -1.30 20.75 -1.73
N ASN A 286 -0.07 21.22 -1.90
CA ASN A 286 0.24 22.44 -2.66
C ASN A 286 0.66 22.18 -4.11
N HIS A 287 1.02 20.93 -4.42
CA HIS A 287 1.48 20.46 -5.73
C HIS A 287 0.55 19.39 -6.30
N LYS A 288 0.67 19.13 -7.60
CA LYS A 288 -0.18 18.19 -8.33
C LYS A 288 0.34 16.76 -8.29
N LEU A 289 1.59 16.53 -8.68
CA LEU A 289 2.05 15.18 -9.02
C LEU A 289 3.48 14.89 -8.56
N ALA A 290 3.64 13.84 -7.76
CA ALA A 290 4.92 13.21 -7.47
C ALA A 290 4.97 11.78 -8.02
N VAL A 291 6.19 11.29 -8.23
CA VAL A 291 6.46 9.88 -8.52
C VAL A 291 7.18 9.25 -7.34
N LEU A 292 6.77 8.04 -6.98
CA LEU A 292 7.40 7.17 -6.01
C LEU A 292 7.97 5.95 -6.74
N ALA A 293 9.28 5.74 -6.61
CA ALA A 293 9.98 4.68 -7.32
C ALA A 293 11.03 4.00 -6.44
N THR A 294 11.34 2.76 -6.76
CA THR A 294 12.48 2.02 -6.20
C THR A 294 13.53 1.81 -7.27
N ALA A 295 14.80 2.03 -6.93
CA ALA A 295 15.93 1.84 -7.81
C ALA A 295 16.94 0.86 -7.23
N ARG A 296 17.57 0.08 -8.11
CA ARG A 296 18.70 -0.78 -7.77
C ARG A 296 19.59 -0.90 -9.00
N ASP A 297 20.76 -0.28 -9.01
CA ASP A 297 21.65 -0.26 -10.20
C ASP A 297 21.00 0.18 -11.52
N GLU A 298 20.14 1.20 -11.45
CA GLU A 298 19.42 1.76 -12.60
C GLU A 298 19.93 3.15 -12.97
N GLY A 299 21.13 3.51 -12.53
CA GLY A 299 21.71 4.84 -12.74
C GLY A 299 21.82 5.23 -14.22
N LEU A 300 22.03 4.25 -15.11
CA LEU A 300 22.26 4.45 -16.55
C LEU A 300 21.15 5.24 -17.25
N TYR A 301 19.89 5.11 -16.78
CA TYR A 301 18.73 5.78 -17.38
C TYR A 301 18.09 6.82 -16.46
N LEU A 302 18.64 7.05 -15.27
CA LEU A 302 18.00 7.90 -14.26
C LEU A 302 17.78 9.33 -14.76
N LEU A 303 18.76 9.91 -15.46
CA LEU A 303 18.63 11.27 -16.00
C LEU A 303 17.56 11.38 -17.10
N GLU A 304 17.46 10.37 -17.96
CA GLU A 304 16.39 10.28 -18.97
C GLU A 304 15.03 10.20 -18.28
N TRP A 305 14.91 9.32 -17.30
CA TRP A 305 13.67 9.06 -16.57
C TRP A 305 13.17 10.30 -15.82
N ILE A 306 14.04 11.01 -15.10
CA ILE A 306 13.69 12.27 -14.43
C ILE A 306 13.29 13.34 -15.47
N ALA A 307 14.06 13.49 -16.56
CA ALA A 307 13.79 14.49 -17.59
C ALA A 307 12.45 14.26 -18.30
N HIS A 308 12.15 13.01 -18.65
CA HIS A 308 10.90 12.59 -19.28
C HIS A 308 9.71 12.89 -18.37
N HIS A 309 9.76 12.44 -17.12
CA HIS A 309 8.64 12.60 -16.20
C HIS A 309 8.42 14.08 -15.81
N ARG A 310 9.50 14.88 -15.71
CA ARG A 310 9.37 16.33 -15.52
C ARG A 310 8.63 16.98 -16.70
N ARG A 311 8.89 16.55 -17.95
CA ARG A 311 8.21 17.09 -19.15
C ARG A 311 6.71 16.79 -19.18
N ILE A 312 6.27 15.65 -18.63
CA ILE A 312 4.84 15.32 -18.60
C ILE A 312 4.10 15.90 -17.40
N GLY A 313 4.79 16.68 -16.54
CA GLY A 313 4.18 17.40 -15.42
C GLY A 313 4.41 16.78 -14.03
N VAL A 314 5.36 15.85 -13.87
CA VAL A 314 5.81 15.43 -12.53
C VAL A 314 6.63 16.54 -11.89
N GLU A 315 6.28 16.91 -10.66
CA GLU A 315 6.93 18.00 -9.93
C GLU A 315 8.02 17.51 -8.99
N GLN A 316 7.94 16.27 -8.46
CA GLN A 316 8.95 15.72 -7.55
C GLN A 316 9.07 14.20 -7.63
N PHE A 317 10.26 13.69 -7.28
CA PHE A 317 10.61 12.28 -7.36
C PHE A 317 11.08 11.77 -6.00
N PHE A 318 10.42 10.75 -5.48
CA PHE A 318 10.80 10.04 -4.26
C PHE A 318 11.44 8.72 -4.67
N ILE A 319 12.77 8.67 -4.61
CA ILE A 319 13.55 7.53 -5.11
C ILE A 319 14.11 6.77 -3.92
N TYR A 320 13.62 5.55 -3.74
CA TYR A 320 14.14 4.59 -2.76
C TYR A 320 15.25 3.77 -3.39
N THR A 321 16.37 3.58 -2.72
CA THR A 321 17.47 2.75 -3.26
C THR A 321 17.84 1.58 -2.38
N ASN A 322 18.14 0.44 -3.00
CA ASN A 322 18.53 -0.79 -2.32
C ASN A 322 19.91 -1.24 -2.79
N ASP A 323 20.89 -1.29 -1.89
CA ASP A 323 22.23 -1.88 -2.08
C ASP A 323 22.86 -1.59 -3.46
N LEU A 324 23.09 -0.30 -3.76
CA LEU A 324 23.67 0.16 -5.03
C LEU A 324 25.14 -0.28 -5.19
N THR A 325 25.54 -0.67 -6.41
CA THR A 325 26.94 -0.98 -6.75
C THR A 325 27.36 -0.40 -8.11
N ASP A 326 26.43 0.16 -8.87
CA ASP A 326 26.68 0.81 -10.17
C ASP A 326 27.33 2.21 -10.04
N GLY A 327 27.57 2.72 -8.82
CA GLY A 327 28.13 4.05 -8.59
C GLY A 327 27.09 5.17 -8.60
N SER A 328 25.79 4.84 -8.70
CA SER A 328 24.71 5.83 -8.78
C SER A 328 24.49 6.62 -7.49
N GLU A 329 25.08 6.21 -6.35
CA GLU A 329 24.96 6.93 -5.08
C GLU A 329 25.43 8.39 -5.19
N VAL A 330 26.51 8.62 -5.94
CA VAL A 330 27.05 9.97 -6.13
C VAL A 330 26.07 10.82 -6.92
N MET A 331 25.50 10.28 -7.99
CA MET A 331 24.53 11.00 -8.81
C MET A 331 23.25 11.31 -8.04
N LEU A 332 22.72 10.34 -7.28
CA LEU A 332 21.54 10.50 -6.43
C LEU A 332 21.76 11.59 -5.38
N GLN A 333 22.92 11.60 -4.71
CA GLN A 333 23.25 12.66 -3.76
C GLN A 333 23.27 14.04 -4.43
N ARG A 334 23.92 14.17 -5.61
CA ARG A 334 23.96 15.45 -6.33
C ARG A 334 22.58 15.94 -6.77
N LEU A 335 21.71 15.04 -7.19
CA LEU A 335 20.33 15.36 -7.56
C LEU A 335 19.52 15.77 -6.32
N ALA A 336 19.70 15.09 -5.19
CA ALA A 336 19.03 15.43 -3.93
C ALA A 336 19.51 16.79 -3.38
N ASP A 337 20.82 17.06 -3.39
CA ASP A 337 21.40 18.35 -2.99
C ASP A 337 20.85 19.51 -3.84
N ALA A 338 20.56 19.25 -5.12
CA ALA A 338 19.96 20.21 -6.04
C ALA A 338 18.43 20.32 -5.92
N GLY A 339 17.79 19.53 -5.06
CA GLY A 339 16.33 19.50 -4.88
C GLY A 339 15.57 18.86 -6.05
N GLU A 340 16.28 18.17 -6.96
CA GLU A 340 15.66 17.53 -8.13
C GLU A 340 14.93 16.23 -7.75
N ILE A 341 15.34 15.59 -6.65
CA ILE A 341 14.74 14.39 -6.08
C ILE A 341 14.72 14.47 -4.55
N VAL A 342 13.87 13.68 -3.92
CA VAL A 342 14.03 13.22 -2.54
C VAL A 342 14.60 11.81 -2.59
N TRP A 343 15.80 11.62 -2.04
CA TRP A 343 16.47 10.32 -2.01
C TRP A 343 16.25 9.63 -0.66
N ILE A 344 15.79 8.38 -0.69
CA ILE A 344 15.61 7.57 0.50
C ILE A 344 16.49 6.32 0.41
N ASP A 345 17.44 6.21 1.34
CA ASP A 345 18.24 5.01 1.48
C ASP A 345 17.41 3.91 2.18
N ASN A 346 17.11 2.84 1.45
CA ASN A 346 16.36 1.68 1.93
C ASN A 346 17.28 0.48 2.20
N THR A 347 18.60 0.70 2.31
CA THR A 347 19.58 -0.35 2.61
C THR A 347 19.50 -0.81 4.07
N GLY A 348 20.12 -1.97 4.34
CA GLY A 348 20.32 -2.45 5.71
C GLY A 348 19.18 -3.28 6.31
N ALA A 349 18.23 -3.76 5.50
CA ALA A 349 17.19 -4.66 5.97
C ALA A 349 17.73 -6.01 6.49
N ALA A 350 17.18 -6.50 7.60
CA ALA A 350 17.47 -7.79 8.24
C ALA A 350 16.16 -8.38 8.81
N PRO A 351 15.50 -9.36 8.15
CA PRO A 351 16.01 -10.73 7.96
C PRO A 351 15.76 -11.31 6.54
N ALA A 352 15.99 -12.62 6.36
CA ALA A 352 15.64 -13.34 5.13
C ALA A 352 14.10 -13.34 4.95
N ARG A 353 13.60 -12.73 3.86
CA ARG A 353 12.19 -12.63 3.41
C ARG A 353 11.42 -11.33 3.69
N ILE A 354 12.07 -10.17 3.53
CA ILE A 354 11.36 -8.88 3.43
C ILE A 354 11.11 -8.54 1.96
N ASN A 355 9.90 -8.06 1.64
CA ASN A 355 9.62 -7.40 0.36
C ASN A 355 10.08 -5.93 0.45
N MET A 356 11.18 -5.61 -0.23
CA MET A 356 11.81 -4.28 -0.13
C MET A 356 11.01 -3.18 -0.84
N GLN A 357 10.27 -3.54 -1.89
CA GLN A 357 9.44 -2.59 -2.62
C GLN A 357 8.22 -2.19 -1.80
N ASP A 358 7.58 -3.16 -1.16
CA ASP A 358 6.53 -2.91 -0.20
C ASP A 358 7.02 -2.06 0.97
N LYS A 359 8.20 -2.40 1.55
CA LYS A 359 8.82 -1.58 2.61
C LYS A 359 8.93 -0.11 2.17
N ALA A 360 9.45 0.14 0.96
CA ALA A 360 9.59 1.47 0.42
C ALA A 360 8.25 2.21 0.28
N TYR A 361 7.24 1.56 -0.33
CA TYR A 361 5.95 2.20 -0.58
C TYR A 361 5.16 2.46 0.71
N TYR A 362 5.18 1.52 1.63
CA TYR A 362 4.55 1.69 2.93
C TYR A 362 5.26 2.76 3.76
N HIS A 363 6.59 2.82 3.73
CA HIS A 363 7.34 3.88 4.40
C HIS A 363 6.99 5.25 3.81
N ALA A 364 7.00 5.40 2.48
CA ALA A 364 6.64 6.65 1.82
C ALA A 364 5.21 7.11 2.18
N LEU A 365 4.26 6.17 2.19
CA LEU A 365 2.84 6.44 2.40
C LEU A 365 2.41 6.50 3.87
N THR A 366 3.31 6.27 4.83
CA THR A 366 3.01 6.46 6.27
C THR A 366 3.95 7.44 6.97
N ILE A 367 5.22 7.48 6.59
CA ILE A 367 6.31 8.12 7.36
C ILE A 367 6.87 9.36 6.68
N VAL A 368 6.82 9.45 5.36
CA VAL A 368 7.37 10.59 4.60
C VAL A 368 6.27 11.65 4.38
N PRO A 369 6.20 12.72 5.18
CA PRO A 369 5.22 13.78 5.02
C PRO A 369 5.46 14.65 3.79
N GLU A 370 6.70 14.76 3.30
CA GLU A 370 7.03 15.55 2.10
C GLU A 370 6.24 15.10 0.87
N LEU A 371 5.91 13.81 0.76
CA LEU A 371 5.09 13.27 -0.32
C LEU A 371 3.64 13.78 -0.27
N LEU A 372 3.12 14.13 0.92
CA LEU A 372 1.75 14.66 1.10
C LEU A 372 1.55 16.04 0.49
N ASP A 373 2.64 16.73 0.13
CA ASP A 373 2.54 18.02 -0.55
C ASP A 373 2.02 17.88 -1.99
N TYR A 374 1.96 16.66 -2.52
CA TYR A 374 1.53 16.34 -3.87
C TYR A 374 0.17 15.66 -3.85
N ARG A 375 -0.78 16.19 -4.63
CA ARG A 375 -2.15 15.68 -4.75
C ARG A 375 -2.18 14.21 -5.16
N TRP A 376 -1.37 13.87 -6.15
CA TRP A 376 -1.26 12.55 -6.76
C TRP A 376 0.13 11.97 -6.56
N CYS A 377 0.19 10.68 -6.23
CA CYS A 377 1.39 9.86 -6.19
C CYS A 377 1.28 8.79 -7.27
N LEU A 378 2.20 8.80 -8.24
CA LEU A 378 2.36 7.76 -9.24
C LEU A 378 3.43 6.78 -8.77
N VAL A 379 3.08 5.49 -8.65
CA VAL A 379 4.06 4.43 -8.40
C VAL A 379 4.56 3.89 -9.73
N LEU A 380 5.87 3.94 -9.96
CA LEU A 380 6.47 3.64 -11.26
C LEU A 380 7.88 3.04 -11.13
N ASP A 381 8.21 2.10 -12.01
CA ASP A 381 9.57 1.54 -12.09
C ASP A 381 10.48 2.41 -12.97
N LEU A 382 11.81 2.30 -12.82
CA LEU A 382 12.78 3.13 -13.56
C LEU A 382 12.95 2.70 -15.04
N ASP A 383 12.42 1.55 -15.42
CA ASP A 383 12.35 1.08 -16.81
C ASP A 383 11.01 1.40 -17.49
N GLU A 384 10.17 2.21 -16.86
CA GLU A 384 8.86 2.62 -17.34
C GLU A 384 8.78 4.14 -17.58
N MET A 385 8.15 4.55 -18.67
CA MET A 385 7.94 5.96 -19.01
C MET A 385 6.47 6.22 -19.34
N VAL A 386 5.80 7.13 -18.63
CA VAL A 386 4.40 7.47 -18.94
C VAL A 386 4.33 8.38 -20.17
N LEU A 387 3.50 8.02 -21.15
CA LEU A 387 3.26 8.79 -22.37
C LEU A 387 1.78 9.18 -22.46
N PRO A 388 1.40 10.40 -22.06
CA PRO A 388 0.05 10.94 -22.29
C PRO A 388 -0.20 11.20 -23.78
N GLY A 389 -1.46 11.29 -24.18
CA GLY A 389 -1.85 11.51 -25.57
C GLY A 389 -1.51 12.92 -26.08
N ALA A 390 -1.33 13.05 -27.40
CA ALA A 390 -1.06 14.33 -28.06
C ALA A 390 -2.16 15.38 -27.83
N HIS A 391 -3.41 14.94 -27.61
CA HIS A 391 -4.57 15.80 -27.37
C HIS A 391 -4.50 16.60 -26.06
N VAL A 392 -3.57 16.27 -25.16
CA VAL A 392 -3.26 17.02 -23.94
C VAL A 392 -1.81 17.53 -23.91
N ASP A 393 -1.18 17.71 -25.09
CA ASP A 393 0.24 18.12 -25.21
C ASP A 393 1.19 17.26 -24.37
N TYR A 394 0.90 15.95 -24.34
CA TYR A 394 1.68 14.96 -23.58
C TYR A 394 1.80 15.28 -22.08
N SER A 395 0.85 16.05 -21.53
CA SER A 395 0.79 16.42 -20.12
C SER A 395 -0.15 15.51 -19.35
N LEU A 396 0.31 14.91 -18.24
CA LEU A 396 -0.47 13.99 -17.42
C LEU A 396 -1.48 14.71 -16.48
N PRO A 397 -1.15 15.84 -15.80
CA PRO A 397 -2.04 16.46 -14.84
C PRO A 397 -3.48 16.76 -15.34
N PRO A 398 -3.71 17.28 -16.57
CA PRO A 398 -5.07 17.51 -17.07
C PRO A 398 -5.92 16.23 -17.15
N LEU A 399 -5.32 15.07 -17.45
CA LEU A 399 -6.02 13.80 -17.46
C LEU A 399 -6.40 13.36 -16.04
N LEU A 400 -5.51 13.57 -15.07
CA LEU A 400 -5.78 13.26 -13.66
C LEU A 400 -6.88 14.15 -13.09
N GLU A 401 -6.84 15.46 -13.37
CA GLU A 401 -7.89 16.41 -12.98
C GLU A 401 -9.26 16.01 -13.54
N ALA A 402 -9.31 15.54 -14.80
CA ALA A 402 -10.56 15.02 -15.39
C ALA A 402 -11.09 13.79 -14.65
N ARG A 403 -10.23 12.81 -14.33
CA ARG A 403 -10.63 11.63 -13.55
C ARG A 403 -11.03 11.99 -12.11
N GLU A 404 -10.38 12.98 -11.52
CA GLU A 404 -10.73 13.50 -10.21
C GLU A 404 -12.14 14.10 -10.18
N HIS A 405 -12.49 14.89 -11.19
CA HIS A 405 -13.84 15.45 -11.33
C HIS A 405 -14.92 14.36 -11.51
N GLU A 406 -14.55 13.20 -12.06
CA GLU A 406 -15.40 12.01 -12.16
C GLU A 406 -15.46 11.20 -10.85
N GLY A 407 -14.75 11.65 -9.82
CA GLY A 407 -14.73 11.05 -8.49
C GLY A 407 -13.61 10.05 -8.25
N ALA A 408 -12.61 9.94 -9.13
CA ALA A 408 -11.52 8.98 -8.96
C ALA A 408 -10.63 9.31 -7.74
N GLU A 409 -10.32 8.27 -6.96
CA GLU A 409 -9.29 8.29 -5.92
C GLU A 409 -7.99 7.62 -6.39
N ALA A 410 -8.09 6.74 -7.38
CA ALA A 410 -6.99 6.08 -8.05
C ALA A 410 -7.27 6.00 -9.56
N VAL A 411 -6.21 6.07 -10.37
CA VAL A 411 -6.26 6.05 -11.82
C VAL A 411 -5.25 5.04 -12.37
N ALA A 412 -5.71 4.14 -13.24
CA ALA A 412 -4.91 3.08 -13.85
C ALA A 412 -4.43 3.49 -15.25
N ILE A 413 -3.15 3.23 -15.55
CA ILE A 413 -2.55 3.45 -16.87
C ILE A 413 -1.92 2.12 -17.31
N SER A 414 -2.32 1.60 -18.47
CA SER A 414 -1.82 0.29 -18.93
C SER A 414 -0.47 0.39 -19.63
N TRP A 415 0.21 -0.74 -19.68
CA TRP A 415 1.49 -0.92 -20.35
C TRP A 415 1.40 -0.87 -21.88
N ARG A 416 2.51 -0.47 -22.46
CA ARG A 416 2.87 -0.56 -23.88
C ARG A 416 4.30 -1.07 -23.94
N VAL A 417 4.51 -2.25 -24.50
CA VAL A 417 5.78 -2.97 -24.38
C VAL A 417 6.76 -2.56 -25.48
N PHE A 418 8.03 -2.45 -25.11
CA PHE A 418 9.15 -2.12 -25.99
C PHE A 418 10.17 -3.25 -26.01
N ASN A 419 10.69 -3.54 -27.20
CA ASN A 419 11.60 -4.64 -27.46
C ASN A 419 12.99 -4.16 -27.91
N SER A 420 13.94 -5.08 -27.81
CA SER A 420 15.38 -4.87 -28.01
C SER A 420 15.74 -4.26 -29.36
N ASN A 421 14.90 -4.44 -30.39
CA ASN A 421 15.16 -3.96 -31.75
C ASN A 421 16.52 -4.47 -32.29
N GLY A 422 16.85 -5.73 -31.98
CA GLY A 422 18.12 -6.36 -32.37
C GLY A 422 19.37 -5.79 -31.68
N HIS A 423 19.24 -4.99 -30.61
CA HIS A 423 20.40 -4.43 -29.93
C HIS A 423 21.05 -5.45 -28.99
N LEU A 424 22.33 -5.75 -29.22
CA LEU A 424 23.12 -6.61 -28.31
C LEU A 424 23.85 -5.80 -27.24
N THR A 425 24.32 -4.61 -27.62
CA THR A 425 25.09 -3.71 -26.75
C THR A 425 24.30 -2.47 -26.38
N TRP A 426 24.61 -1.91 -25.22
CA TRP A 426 24.23 -0.57 -24.82
C TRP A 426 24.95 0.45 -25.68
N ALA A 427 24.25 1.54 -25.98
CA ALA A 427 24.78 2.71 -26.64
C ALA A 427 24.13 3.97 -26.03
N PRO A 428 24.84 5.10 -26.00
CA PRO A 428 24.24 6.36 -25.56
C PRO A 428 23.07 6.74 -26.47
N GLY A 429 22.00 7.25 -25.88
CA GLY A 429 20.78 7.64 -26.61
C GLY A 429 19.53 7.45 -25.76
N LEU A 430 18.41 8.01 -26.21
CA LEU A 430 17.14 7.85 -25.52
C LEU A 430 16.60 6.43 -25.73
N SER A 431 15.96 5.89 -24.71
CA SER A 431 15.28 4.60 -24.74
C SER A 431 14.30 4.52 -25.92
N SER A 432 13.57 5.61 -26.17
CA SER A 432 12.63 5.73 -27.27
C SER A 432 13.23 5.62 -28.67
N GLU A 433 14.50 5.99 -28.82
CA GLU A 433 15.18 6.01 -30.12
C GLU A 433 15.84 4.68 -30.43
N ARG A 434 16.14 3.91 -29.38
CA ARG A 434 16.83 2.63 -29.46
C ARG A 434 15.86 1.46 -29.56
N PHE A 435 14.78 1.48 -28.79
CA PHE A 435 13.86 0.35 -28.67
C PHE A 435 12.58 0.56 -29.47
N VAL A 436 12.03 -0.53 -30.02
CA VAL A 436 10.82 -0.49 -30.85
C VAL A 436 9.61 -0.89 -30.05
N GLU A 437 8.50 -0.23 -30.34
CA GLU A 437 7.21 -0.52 -29.75
C GLU A 437 6.59 -1.76 -30.40
N THR A 438 5.95 -2.63 -29.61
CA THR A 438 5.26 -3.81 -30.16
C THR A 438 3.79 -3.89 -29.80
N GLU A 439 3.45 -4.16 -28.54
CA GLU A 439 2.08 -4.49 -28.14
C GLU A 439 1.57 -3.60 -27.00
N ARG A 440 0.25 -3.40 -27.00
CA ARG A 440 -0.45 -2.83 -25.86
C ARG A 440 -0.82 -3.95 -24.90
N HIS A 441 -0.50 -3.79 -23.63
CA HIS A 441 -0.67 -4.81 -22.62
C HIS A 441 -1.57 -4.30 -21.48
N PRO A 442 -2.55 -5.10 -21.01
CA PRO A 442 -3.54 -4.63 -20.05
C PRO A 442 -3.00 -4.45 -18.62
N LEU A 443 -1.80 -4.95 -18.29
CA LEU A 443 -1.17 -4.73 -16.98
C LEU A 443 -0.96 -3.23 -16.74
N ILE A 444 -1.27 -2.77 -15.53
CA ILE A 444 -1.34 -1.34 -15.21
C ILE A 444 -0.22 -0.89 -14.27
N LYS A 445 0.06 0.41 -14.20
CA LYS A 445 0.46 1.06 -12.94
C LYS A 445 -0.64 2.01 -12.51
N SER A 446 -0.54 2.52 -11.29
CA SER A 446 -1.54 3.41 -10.73
C SER A 446 -0.94 4.72 -10.22
N VAL A 447 -1.75 5.76 -10.37
CA VAL A 447 -1.58 7.05 -9.76
C VAL A 447 -2.77 7.32 -8.86
N PHE A 448 -2.54 7.70 -7.62
CA PHE A 448 -3.60 7.77 -6.60
C PHE A 448 -3.44 8.98 -5.70
N ARG A 449 -4.55 9.41 -5.09
CA ARG A 449 -4.56 10.57 -4.21
C ARG A 449 -3.76 10.30 -2.95
N THR A 450 -2.60 10.94 -2.82
CA THR A 450 -1.57 10.59 -1.83
C THR A 450 -2.10 10.49 -0.40
N GLY A 451 -2.89 11.48 0.04
CA GLY A 451 -3.39 11.56 1.41
C GLY A 451 -4.45 10.52 1.77
N LEU A 452 -4.95 9.73 0.82
CA LEU A 452 -6.01 8.74 1.06
C LEU A 452 -5.48 7.34 1.38
N PHE A 453 -4.21 7.07 1.09
CA PHE A 453 -3.63 5.72 1.17
C PHE A 453 -2.39 5.70 2.09
N CYS A 454 -2.20 4.55 2.76
CA CYS A 454 -1.08 4.31 3.67
C CYS A 454 -0.17 3.16 3.20
N GLY A 455 -0.44 2.60 2.02
CA GLY A 455 0.35 1.54 1.43
C GLY A 455 0.01 1.41 -0.06
N ALA A 456 0.88 0.73 -0.79
CA ALA A 456 0.67 0.39 -2.19
C ALA A 456 1.49 -0.86 -2.55
N SER A 457 1.04 -1.56 -3.56
CA SER A 457 1.83 -2.53 -4.33
C SER A 457 2.42 -1.85 -5.57
N ALA A 458 3.17 -2.61 -6.36
CA ALA A 458 3.69 -2.15 -7.65
C ALA A 458 2.61 -1.65 -8.62
N HIS A 459 1.35 -2.09 -8.50
CA HIS A 459 0.32 -1.84 -9.50
C HIS A 459 -0.89 -1.08 -8.96
N HIS A 460 -1.17 -1.13 -7.65
CA HIS A 460 -2.34 -0.50 -7.06
C HIS A 460 -2.07 0.02 -5.64
N PRO A 461 -2.77 1.07 -5.17
CA PRO A 461 -2.74 1.45 -3.77
C PRO A 461 -3.43 0.38 -2.90
N ASP A 462 -3.10 0.35 -1.61
CA ASP A 462 -3.77 -0.48 -0.61
C ASP A 462 -4.83 0.33 0.14
N GLY A 463 -6.07 -0.20 0.17
CA GLY A 463 -7.20 0.44 0.86
C GLY A 463 -7.93 -0.50 1.82
N LYS A 464 -8.57 0.08 2.86
CA LYS A 464 -9.33 -0.63 3.91
C LYS A 464 -10.40 -1.58 3.35
N ASN A 465 -11.00 -1.24 2.22
CA ASN A 465 -11.81 -2.15 1.41
C ASN A 465 -11.56 -1.85 -0.07
N ARG A 466 -10.81 -2.72 -0.75
CA ARG A 466 -10.47 -2.58 -2.16
C ARG A 466 -11.69 -2.57 -3.09
N ARG A 467 -12.87 -3.03 -2.64
CA ARG A 467 -14.14 -3.03 -3.38
C ARG A 467 -14.85 -1.66 -3.43
N VAL A 468 -14.30 -0.64 -2.77
CA VAL A 468 -14.97 0.67 -2.59
C VAL A 468 -14.09 1.83 -3.04
N ILE A 469 -12.86 1.58 -3.52
CA ILE A 469 -12.01 2.64 -4.05
C ILE A 469 -12.59 3.06 -5.39
N PRO A 470 -12.93 4.35 -5.62
CA PRO A 470 -13.28 4.87 -6.94
C PRO A 470 -12.05 4.82 -7.85
N PHE A 471 -11.75 3.65 -8.39
CA PHE A 471 -10.59 3.38 -9.22
C PHE A 471 -11.04 3.43 -10.67
N LEU A 472 -10.56 4.42 -11.43
CA LEU A 472 -10.85 4.54 -12.87
C LEU A 472 -9.61 4.19 -13.69
N THR A 473 -9.76 3.83 -14.96
CA THR A 473 -8.67 3.92 -15.92
C THR A 473 -8.45 5.38 -16.31
N ILE A 474 -7.28 5.70 -16.88
CA ILE A 474 -7.00 7.04 -17.43
C ILE A 474 -7.97 7.42 -18.57
N ASP A 475 -8.74 6.46 -19.09
CA ASP A 475 -9.76 6.68 -20.11
C ASP A 475 -11.16 6.98 -19.54
N GLY A 476 -11.33 6.91 -18.21
CA GLY A 476 -12.60 7.19 -17.52
C GLY A 476 -13.48 5.96 -17.29
N GLU A 477 -12.99 4.76 -17.60
CA GLU A 477 -13.72 3.52 -17.30
C GLU A 477 -13.52 3.11 -15.84
N ARG A 478 -14.52 2.49 -15.22
CA ARG A 478 -14.32 1.88 -13.89
C ARG A 478 -13.31 0.73 -14.00
N HIS A 479 -12.23 0.84 -13.24
CA HIS A 479 -11.36 -0.28 -12.93
C HIS A 479 -12.11 -1.18 -11.95
N ARG A 480 -12.30 -2.46 -12.28
CA ARG A 480 -13.31 -3.32 -11.63
C ARG A 480 -13.13 -3.40 -10.11
N ASP A 481 -14.26 -3.46 -9.40
CA ASP A 481 -14.30 -3.80 -7.98
C ASP A 481 -13.84 -5.26 -7.82
N GLY A 482 -12.93 -5.52 -6.87
CA GLY A 482 -12.23 -6.80 -6.68
C GLY A 482 -13.08 -8.01 -6.27
N ASP A 483 -14.17 -8.31 -6.97
CA ASP A 483 -14.71 -9.66 -7.00
C ASP A 483 -13.77 -10.53 -7.86
N LEU A 484 -12.89 -11.22 -7.13
CA LEU A 484 -11.85 -12.16 -7.58
C LEU A 484 -12.40 -13.39 -8.32
N GLY A 485 -13.64 -13.35 -8.81
CA GLY A 485 -14.27 -14.46 -9.51
C GLY A 485 -13.69 -14.69 -10.90
N GLU A 486 -13.23 -13.64 -11.61
CA GLU A 486 -12.85 -13.81 -13.02
C GLU A 486 -11.59 -13.03 -13.50
N HIS A 487 -11.13 -11.96 -12.84
CA HIS A 487 -9.98 -11.17 -13.36
C HIS A 487 -9.09 -10.53 -12.27
N ASP A 488 -7.77 -10.54 -12.50
CA ASP A 488 -6.73 -9.95 -11.64
C ASP A 488 -6.75 -8.40 -11.70
N ILE A 489 -6.78 -7.75 -10.53
CA ILE A 489 -6.81 -6.29 -10.36
C ILE A 489 -5.61 -5.57 -10.97
N ASN A 490 -4.51 -6.29 -11.22
CA ASN A 490 -3.33 -5.75 -11.88
C ASN A 490 -3.59 -5.46 -13.36
N PHE A 491 -4.72 -5.89 -13.93
CA PHE A 491 -5.02 -5.77 -15.35
C PHE A 491 -6.28 -4.94 -15.59
N ALA A 492 -6.17 -3.94 -16.47
CA ALA A 492 -7.34 -3.27 -17.03
C ALA A 492 -8.08 -4.22 -17.99
N VAL A 493 -9.40 -4.01 -18.13
CA VAL A 493 -10.23 -4.79 -19.08
C VAL A 493 -9.71 -4.66 -20.51
N ARG A 494 -9.21 -3.48 -20.87
CA ARG A 494 -8.56 -3.19 -22.13
C ARG A 494 -7.38 -2.24 -21.92
N PRO A 495 -6.33 -2.32 -22.75
CA PRO A 495 -5.24 -1.35 -22.68
C PRO A 495 -5.73 0.08 -22.90
N THR A 496 -5.16 1.02 -22.15
CA THR A 496 -5.56 2.43 -22.15
C THR A 496 -5.08 3.18 -23.39
N VAL A 497 -5.73 4.30 -23.71
CA VAL A 497 -5.44 5.09 -24.92
C VAL A 497 -5.05 6.54 -24.65
N ASN A 498 -5.58 7.17 -23.60
CA ASN A 498 -5.29 8.57 -23.27
C ASN A 498 -3.91 8.76 -22.63
N ALA A 499 -3.40 7.72 -21.98
CA ALA A 499 -1.99 7.59 -21.61
C ALA A 499 -1.60 6.11 -21.60
N MET A 500 -0.32 5.85 -21.77
CA MET A 500 0.26 4.51 -21.75
C MET A 500 1.57 4.53 -20.97
N ILE A 501 1.97 3.39 -20.41
CA ILE A 501 3.28 3.22 -19.78
C ILE A 501 4.18 2.48 -20.77
N CYS A 502 5.12 3.20 -21.37
CA CYS A 502 6.16 2.62 -22.21
C CYS A 502 7.10 1.79 -21.33
N HIS A 503 7.00 0.46 -21.39
CA HIS A 503 7.79 -0.45 -20.57
C HIS A 503 8.99 -0.99 -21.35
N TYR A 504 10.18 -0.54 -21.00
CA TYR A 504 11.45 -0.94 -21.60
C TYR A 504 12.05 -2.14 -20.85
N HIS A 505 11.26 -3.21 -20.74
CA HIS A 505 11.67 -4.42 -20.05
C HIS A 505 12.75 -5.18 -20.81
N VAL A 506 12.61 -5.29 -22.14
CA VAL A 506 13.50 -6.05 -23.03
C VAL A 506 14.39 -5.06 -23.79
N ARG A 507 15.43 -4.54 -23.12
CA ARG A 507 16.45 -3.66 -23.71
C ARG A 507 17.48 -4.48 -24.52
N SER A 508 18.70 -3.97 -24.68
CA SER A 508 19.77 -4.76 -25.32
C SER A 508 20.13 -6.00 -24.49
N LEU A 509 20.83 -6.97 -25.09
CA LEU A 509 21.23 -8.21 -24.40
C LEU A 509 21.96 -7.94 -23.08
N GLU A 510 22.99 -7.10 -23.09
CA GLU A 510 23.76 -6.82 -21.87
C GLU A 510 22.97 -6.04 -20.82
N GLU A 511 22.04 -5.18 -21.23
CA GLU A 511 21.14 -4.46 -20.31
C GLU A 511 20.07 -5.36 -19.72
N TYR A 512 19.58 -6.33 -20.50
CA TYR A 512 18.64 -7.33 -20.03
C TYR A 512 19.31 -8.25 -19.00
N VAL A 513 20.52 -8.74 -19.30
CA VAL A 513 21.34 -9.50 -18.36
C VAL A 513 21.66 -8.69 -17.09
N TRP A 514 22.03 -7.41 -17.25
CA TRP A 514 22.26 -6.49 -16.14
C TRP A 514 21.07 -6.41 -15.18
N LYS A 515 19.87 -6.26 -15.74
CA LYS A 515 18.62 -6.19 -14.98
C LYS A 515 18.43 -7.42 -14.07
N PHE A 516 18.77 -8.61 -14.53
CA PHE A 516 18.66 -9.83 -13.73
C PHE A 516 19.81 -9.99 -12.74
N ALA A 517 21.01 -9.49 -13.07
CA ALA A 517 22.19 -9.60 -12.22
C ALA A 517 22.10 -8.84 -10.89
N ARG A 518 21.32 -7.75 -10.87
CA ARG A 518 21.02 -6.98 -9.66
C ARG A 518 19.96 -7.62 -8.75
N GLY A 519 19.29 -8.68 -9.18
CA GLY A 519 18.30 -9.43 -8.41
C GLY A 519 16.88 -8.86 -8.44
N GLU A 520 15.89 -9.73 -8.27
CA GLU A 520 14.46 -9.42 -8.28
C GLU A 520 13.88 -9.30 -6.87
N ASN A 521 12.71 -8.69 -6.74
CA ASN A 521 11.94 -8.66 -5.50
C ASN A 521 11.10 -9.96 -5.36
N ASP A 522 11.78 -11.08 -5.20
CA ASP A 522 11.19 -12.43 -5.19
C ASP A 522 10.85 -12.95 -3.78
N GLY A 523 10.95 -12.08 -2.76
CA GLY A 523 10.73 -12.44 -1.37
C GLY A 523 11.83 -13.31 -0.76
N ASN A 524 12.95 -13.58 -1.45
CA ASN A 524 14.08 -14.34 -0.91
C ASN A 524 15.14 -13.46 -0.21
N GLY A 525 14.82 -12.19 0.02
CA GLY A 525 15.71 -11.21 0.65
C GLY A 525 16.64 -10.51 -0.34
N VAL A 526 17.46 -9.59 0.18
CA VAL A 526 18.26 -8.70 -0.67
C VAL A 526 19.58 -9.35 -1.07
N LEU A 527 19.79 -9.49 -2.38
CA LEU A 527 21.03 -10.02 -2.95
C LEU A 527 22.23 -9.09 -2.70
N LYS A 528 23.09 -9.41 -1.73
CA LYS A 528 24.26 -8.55 -1.42
C LYS A 528 25.38 -8.64 -2.47
N ILE A 529 25.58 -9.80 -3.07
CA ILE A 529 26.61 -10.03 -4.09
C ILE A 529 25.93 -10.24 -5.44
N LYS A 530 26.11 -9.26 -6.33
CA LYS A 530 25.45 -9.26 -7.66
C LYS A 530 26.16 -10.17 -8.64
N HIS A 531 25.37 -11.00 -9.29
CA HIS A 531 25.76 -11.97 -10.29
C HIS A 531 24.52 -12.28 -11.12
N PHE A 532 24.71 -12.69 -12.37
CA PHE A 532 23.58 -13.05 -13.21
C PHE A 532 22.82 -14.24 -12.58
N ARG A 533 21.54 -14.02 -12.31
CA ARG A 533 20.62 -15.01 -11.74
C ARG A 533 19.24 -14.81 -12.30
N TYR A 534 18.43 -15.86 -12.30
CA TYR A 534 17.06 -15.80 -12.78
C TYR A 534 16.20 -16.81 -12.03
N ASN A 535 14.92 -16.49 -11.86
CA ASN A 535 14.00 -17.35 -11.11
C ASN A 535 13.19 -18.28 -12.05
N ASN A 536 12.93 -17.85 -13.29
CA ASN A 536 12.12 -18.59 -14.27
C ASN A 536 12.86 -18.67 -15.62
N PRO A 537 13.14 -19.86 -16.18
CA PRO A 537 13.82 -20.01 -17.47
C PRO A 537 13.07 -19.34 -18.64
N GLY A 538 11.78 -19.04 -18.49
CA GLY A 538 10.99 -18.29 -19.47
C GLY A 538 11.56 -16.91 -19.81
N ILE A 539 12.43 -16.33 -18.99
CA ILE A 539 13.09 -15.05 -19.31
C ILE A 539 13.98 -15.13 -20.56
N PHE A 540 14.57 -16.30 -20.84
CA PHE A 540 15.44 -16.48 -22.01
C PHE A 540 14.60 -16.56 -23.26
N ASN A 541 13.56 -17.40 -23.23
CA ASN A 541 12.61 -17.53 -24.32
C ASN A 541 11.91 -16.19 -24.63
N LEU A 542 11.56 -15.43 -23.59
CA LEU A 542 11.00 -14.08 -23.75
C LEU A 542 11.94 -13.17 -24.54
N PHE A 543 13.22 -13.14 -24.17
CA PHE A 543 14.20 -12.29 -24.84
C PHE A 543 14.49 -12.76 -26.26
N THR A 544 14.79 -14.04 -26.46
CA THR A 544 15.16 -14.60 -27.78
C THR A 544 14.04 -14.43 -28.79
N THR A 545 12.79 -14.65 -28.38
CA THR A 545 11.60 -14.48 -29.23
C THR A 545 11.36 -13.00 -29.58
N ARG A 546 11.63 -12.09 -28.65
CA ARG A 546 11.40 -10.64 -28.83
C ARG A 546 12.58 -9.90 -29.45
N PHE A 547 13.76 -10.50 -29.51
CA PHE A 547 14.99 -9.84 -29.95
C PHE A 547 14.86 -9.24 -31.36
N ASP A 548 14.34 -10.05 -32.30
CA ASP A 548 14.13 -9.66 -33.70
C ASP A 548 12.73 -9.07 -33.97
N ALA A 549 11.89 -8.94 -32.93
CA ALA A 549 10.54 -8.41 -33.09
C ALA A 549 10.62 -6.94 -33.52
N GLY A 550 10.36 -6.71 -34.79
CA GLY A 550 10.26 -5.37 -35.36
C GLY A 550 9.02 -4.62 -34.87
N GLY A 551 9.05 -3.31 -35.02
CA GLY A 551 7.96 -2.43 -34.67
C GLY A 551 8.22 -1.04 -35.19
N PRO A 552 7.21 -0.14 -35.17
CA PRO A 552 7.48 1.26 -35.41
C PRO A 552 8.53 1.74 -34.41
N LYS A 553 9.58 2.41 -34.90
CA LYS A 553 10.46 3.18 -34.04
C LYS A 553 9.68 4.41 -33.58
N PRO A 554 9.34 4.54 -32.30
CA PRO A 554 8.75 5.78 -31.85
C PRO A 554 9.90 6.80 -31.75
N ALA A 555 10.06 7.64 -32.76
CA ALA A 555 10.65 8.96 -32.52
C ALA A 555 9.69 9.66 -31.56
N LEU A 556 9.87 9.46 -30.25
CA LEU A 556 8.92 9.91 -29.26
C LEU A 556 8.82 11.43 -29.39
N PRO A 557 7.59 11.97 -29.36
CA PRO A 557 7.35 13.40 -29.56
C PRO A 557 8.07 14.30 -28.55
N LEU A 558 8.54 13.72 -27.44
CA LEU A 558 9.24 14.41 -26.36
C LEU A 558 10.76 14.36 -26.45
N ALA A 559 11.36 13.73 -27.47
CA ALA A 559 12.80 13.46 -27.51
C ALA A 559 13.68 14.72 -27.33
N GLU A 560 13.33 15.83 -27.97
CA GLU A 560 14.07 17.10 -27.80
C GLU A 560 13.94 17.66 -26.37
N ASP A 561 12.75 17.60 -25.79
CA ASP A 561 12.49 18.09 -24.44
C ASP A 561 13.21 17.23 -23.39
N VAL A 562 13.20 15.92 -23.57
CA VAL A 562 13.95 14.97 -22.72
C VAL A 562 15.44 15.28 -22.80
N ARG A 563 16.01 15.43 -23.99
CA ARG A 563 17.44 15.81 -24.14
C ARG A 563 17.75 17.15 -23.48
N ARG A 564 16.86 18.14 -23.58
CA ARG A 564 17.00 19.43 -22.92
C ARG A 564 17.02 19.26 -21.39
N GLY A 565 16.13 18.42 -20.86
CA GLY A 565 16.09 18.05 -19.45
C GLY A 565 17.36 17.35 -18.99
N ILE A 566 17.84 16.35 -19.72
CA ILE A 566 19.11 15.66 -19.43
C ILE A 566 20.26 16.68 -19.39
N ARG A 567 20.38 17.56 -20.40
CA ARG A 567 21.42 18.61 -20.42
C ARG A 567 21.32 19.55 -19.22
N ARG A 568 20.12 19.87 -18.72
CA ARG A 568 19.94 20.65 -17.48
C ARG A 568 20.51 19.89 -16.29
N LEU A 569 20.11 18.64 -16.11
CA LEU A 569 20.53 17.80 -14.99
C LEU A 569 22.04 17.56 -15.01
N SER A 570 22.63 17.24 -16.17
CA SER A 570 24.07 17.01 -16.31
C SER A 570 24.94 18.22 -15.98
N ARG A 571 24.40 19.45 -16.07
CA ARG A 571 25.11 20.68 -15.67
C ARG A 571 25.18 20.90 -14.17
N LEU A 572 24.39 20.15 -13.38
CA LEU A 572 24.48 20.21 -11.93
C LEU A 572 25.87 19.72 -11.47
N PRO A 573 26.47 20.35 -10.44
CA PRO A 573 27.82 20.00 -10.00
C PRO A 573 28.00 18.50 -9.73
N GLY A 574 28.90 17.87 -10.47
CA GLY A 574 29.26 16.46 -10.29
C GLY A 574 28.34 15.43 -10.95
N VAL A 575 27.18 15.82 -11.49
CA VAL A 575 26.23 14.87 -12.10
C VAL A 575 26.81 14.21 -13.36
N ALA A 576 27.37 15.00 -14.29
CA ALA A 576 27.97 14.43 -15.51
C ALA A 576 29.09 13.42 -15.20
N LYS A 577 30.00 13.75 -14.29
CA LYS A 577 31.09 12.86 -13.86
C LYS A 577 30.57 11.59 -13.19
N ALA A 578 29.51 11.70 -12.38
CA ALA A 578 28.89 10.52 -11.77
C ALA A 578 28.25 9.63 -12.84
N HIS A 579 27.62 10.21 -13.86
CA HIS A 579 27.05 9.46 -14.96
C HIS A 579 28.11 8.71 -15.78
N GLU A 580 29.23 9.36 -16.11
CA GLU A 580 30.38 8.71 -16.77
C GLU A 580 30.93 7.52 -15.98
N GLU A 581 30.99 7.63 -14.65
CA GLU A 581 31.42 6.54 -13.77
C GLU A 581 30.44 5.36 -13.77
N ILE A 582 29.13 5.64 -13.84
CA ILE A 582 28.09 4.60 -13.97
C ILE A 582 28.24 3.87 -15.30
N GLU A 583 28.41 4.60 -16.41
CA GLU A 583 28.64 4.00 -17.73
C GLU A 583 29.89 3.10 -17.75
N ARG A 584 30.98 3.56 -17.11
CA ARG A 584 32.23 2.78 -16.98
C ARG A 584 32.00 1.48 -16.21
N ARG A 585 31.36 1.56 -15.03
CA ARG A 585 31.08 0.38 -14.20
C ARG A 585 30.14 -0.60 -14.88
N PHE A 586 29.11 -0.09 -15.56
CA PHE A 586 28.21 -0.90 -16.36
C PHE A 586 28.99 -1.65 -17.45
N ALA A 587 29.83 -0.96 -18.23
CA ALA A 587 30.63 -1.59 -19.28
C ALA A 587 31.58 -2.67 -18.75
N GLU A 588 32.15 -2.50 -17.56
CA GLU A 588 33.03 -3.48 -16.92
C GLU A 588 32.26 -4.70 -16.39
N GLN A 589 31.21 -4.47 -15.60
CA GLN A 589 30.49 -5.51 -14.87
C GLN A 589 29.52 -6.30 -15.78
N SER A 590 28.88 -5.65 -16.75
CA SER A 590 27.96 -6.31 -17.69
C SER A 590 28.65 -7.41 -18.49
N ARG A 591 29.93 -7.25 -18.82
CA ARG A 591 30.72 -8.29 -19.50
C ARG A 591 30.71 -9.60 -18.72
N ASP A 592 31.02 -9.51 -17.43
CA ASP A 592 31.10 -10.68 -16.57
C ASP A 592 29.72 -11.34 -16.39
N TYR A 593 28.64 -10.55 -16.34
CA TYR A 593 27.28 -11.08 -16.24
C TYR A 593 26.79 -11.75 -17.53
N VAL A 594 27.15 -11.21 -18.71
CA VAL A 594 26.80 -11.85 -20.00
C VAL A 594 27.49 -13.20 -20.11
N GLU A 595 28.77 -13.29 -19.71
CA GLU A 595 29.49 -14.56 -19.68
C GLU A 595 28.88 -15.58 -18.72
N GLN A 596 28.46 -15.15 -17.52
CA GLN A 596 27.72 -16.00 -16.59
C GLN A 596 26.41 -16.53 -17.21
N SER A 597 25.67 -15.69 -17.94
CA SER A 597 24.44 -16.12 -18.61
C SER A 597 24.69 -17.22 -19.66
N ALA A 598 25.83 -17.18 -20.35
CA ALA A 598 26.20 -18.18 -21.34
C ALA A 598 26.67 -19.49 -20.70
N ALA A 599 27.32 -19.43 -19.53
CA ALA A 599 27.69 -20.62 -18.78
C ALA A 599 26.45 -21.41 -18.34
N ILE A 600 25.43 -20.71 -17.83
CA ILE A 600 24.15 -21.30 -17.39
C ILE A 600 23.46 -22.10 -18.51
N MET A 601 23.53 -21.64 -19.77
CA MET A 601 22.94 -22.37 -20.91
C MET A 601 23.46 -23.81 -21.05
N LYS A 602 24.67 -24.09 -20.53
CA LYS A 602 25.29 -25.43 -20.57
C LYS A 602 24.85 -26.31 -19.41
N GLU A 603 24.37 -25.73 -18.33
CA GLU A 603 24.14 -26.41 -17.05
C GLU A 603 22.64 -26.64 -16.77
N ASP A 604 21.77 -25.74 -17.22
CA ASP A 604 20.33 -25.79 -16.90
C ASP A 604 19.51 -26.51 -17.98
N ASP A 605 19.00 -27.69 -17.66
CA ASP A 605 18.22 -28.53 -18.55
C ASP A 605 16.74 -28.09 -18.68
N ARG A 606 16.29 -27.13 -17.85
CA ARG A 606 14.92 -26.58 -17.90
C ARG A 606 14.71 -25.63 -19.07
N ILE A 607 15.79 -25.14 -19.68
CA ILE A 607 15.75 -24.28 -20.86
C ILE A 607 15.69 -25.18 -22.09
N ASP A 608 14.80 -24.93 -23.04
CA ASP A 608 14.72 -25.74 -24.25
C ASP A 608 15.96 -25.55 -25.16
N VAL A 609 16.19 -26.51 -26.06
CA VAL A 609 17.40 -26.54 -26.90
C VAL A 609 17.46 -25.34 -27.86
N GLU A 610 16.32 -24.95 -28.44
CA GLU A 610 16.26 -23.85 -29.41
C GLU A 610 16.59 -22.51 -28.74
N THR A 611 16.00 -22.25 -27.56
CA THR A 611 16.32 -21.06 -26.75
C THR A 611 17.79 -21.04 -26.35
N ARG A 612 18.38 -22.18 -25.95
CA ARG A 612 19.81 -22.28 -25.59
C ARG A 612 20.74 -21.97 -26.76
N GLU A 613 20.49 -22.57 -27.91
CA GLU A 613 21.27 -22.34 -29.12
C GLU A 613 21.17 -20.88 -29.58
N ARG A 614 19.95 -20.32 -29.57
CA ARG A 614 19.72 -18.92 -29.92
C ARG A 614 20.42 -17.97 -28.96
N TRP A 615 20.30 -18.17 -27.65
CA TRP A 615 20.98 -17.34 -26.65
C TRP A 615 22.50 -17.38 -26.81
N CYS A 616 23.09 -18.57 -26.97
CA CYS A 616 24.53 -18.73 -27.20
C CYS A 616 25.00 -18.00 -28.47
N ALA A 617 24.20 -18.05 -29.55
CA ALA A 617 24.51 -17.34 -30.79
C ALA A 617 24.49 -15.82 -30.61
N LEU A 618 23.52 -15.28 -29.84
CA LEU A 618 23.45 -13.85 -29.53
C LEU A 618 24.64 -13.40 -28.65
N VAL A 619 25.04 -14.22 -27.67
CA VAL A 619 26.24 -13.93 -26.86
C VAL A 619 27.51 -13.94 -27.72
N ALA A 620 27.65 -14.87 -28.68
CA ALA A 620 28.79 -14.89 -29.59
C ALA A 620 28.87 -13.62 -30.44
N GLN A 621 27.74 -13.17 -31.01
CA GLN A 621 27.69 -11.90 -31.73
C GLN A 621 27.99 -10.70 -30.84
N TRP A 622 27.52 -10.72 -29.59
CA TRP A 622 27.83 -9.68 -28.62
C TRP A 622 29.34 -9.62 -28.30
N ARG A 623 30.01 -10.78 -28.17
CA ARG A 623 31.48 -10.85 -27.98
C ARG A 623 32.22 -10.20 -29.13
N ASP A 624 31.83 -10.50 -30.37
CA ASP A 624 32.40 -9.89 -31.57
C ASP A 624 32.23 -8.36 -31.56
N MET A 625 31.04 -7.87 -31.19
CA MET A 625 30.76 -6.43 -31.09
C MET A 625 31.52 -5.73 -29.97
N ARG A 626 31.73 -6.40 -28.83
CA ARG A 626 32.48 -5.87 -27.68
C ARG A 626 34.00 -6.07 -27.79
N GLY A 627 34.47 -6.81 -28.79
CA GLY A 627 35.88 -7.17 -28.94
C GLY A 627 36.39 -8.08 -27.82
N VAL A 628 35.53 -8.94 -27.28
CA VAL A 628 35.86 -9.90 -26.22
C VAL A 628 36.19 -11.23 -26.90
N SER A 629 37.46 -11.65 -26.82
CA SER A 629 37.95 -12.92 -27.41
C SER A 629 37.72 -14.12 -26.52
#